data_AF-A0A8J5VMI4-F1
#
_entry.id   AF-A0A8J5VMI4-F1
#
_cell.length_a   1.000
_cell.length_b   1.000
_cell.length_c   1.000
_cell.angle_alpha   90.00
_cell.angle_beta   90.00
_cell.angle_gamma   90.00
#
_symmetry.space_group_name_H-M   'P 1'
#
loop_
_entity.id
_entity.type
_entity.pdbx_description
1 polymer ?
#
loop_
_entity_poly.entity_id
_entity_poly.type
_entity_poly.pdbx_seq_one_letter_code
_entity_poly.pdbx_strand_id
1 'polypeptide(L)'
;MLMDFDEYLDRLDLTSLTFEQLYRCRPISLIKTGDADDDGNRIIMPQSALDRLGYVHIEYPMQFQIQNVSTLETSYCGVLEFVADEGFAHMPTRMMDHLGLEEDDLVLLRRTSLPKATFVKLQPHTADFLAVSDPRHLLECSFRNYVCLTAGETITVTEGERKYYLDVVETRPADAVCTIETDCEVEFEQPLDYKEPVPEITWRMRALNLDAFADFP
;
A
#
# COMPACT_ATOMS: atom_id res chain seq x y z
N MET A 1 -27.81 -18.64 -35.52
CA MET A 1 -26.89 -18.71 -34.37
C MET A 1 -27.09 -17.40 -33.63
N LEU A 2 -28.12 -17.36 -32.79
CA LEU A 2 -28.42 -16.20 -31.95
C LEU A 2 -27.37 -16.24 -30.84
N MET A 3 -26.60 -15.17 -30.67
CA MET A 3 -25.78 -15.00 -29.47
C MET A 3 -26.70 -15.18 -28.26
N ASP A 4 -26.30 -16.06 -27.33
CA ASP A 4 -27.00 -16.24 -26.07
C ASP A 4 -27.07 -14.90 -25.35
N PHE A 5 -28.25 -14.54 -24.85
CA PHE A 5 -28.47 -13.27 -24.17
C PHE A 5 -27.58 -13.15 -22.92
N ASP A 6 -27.21 -14.29 -22.33
CA ASP A 6 -26.21 -14.39 -21.25
C ASP A 6 -24.80 -13.96 -21.71
N GLU A 7 -24.39 -14.28 -22.93
CA GLU A 7 -23.07 -13.92 -23.48
C GLU A 7 -23.01 -12.42 -23.89
N TYR A 8 -24.17 -11.79 -24.12
CA TYR A 8 -24.30 -10.35 -24.31
C TYR A 8 -24.32 -9.60 -22.98
N LEU A 9 -24.85 -10.22 -21.92
CA LEU A 9 -24.81 -9.71 -20.55
C LEU A 9 -23.41 -9.86 -19.89
N ASP A 10 -22.60 -10.84 -20.30
CA ASP A 10 -21.19 -10.92 -19.89
C ASP A 10 -20.30 -9.84 -20.55
N ARG A 11 -20.74 -9.26 -21.67
CA ARG A 11 -20.01 -8.20 -22.40
C ARG A 11 -20.49 -6.78 -22.09
N LEU A 12 -21.63 -6.65 -21.43
CA LEU A 12 -22.12 -5.40 -20.87
C LEU A 12 -21.99 -5.54 -19.38
N ASP A 13 -20.93 -4.99 -18.78
CA ASP A 13 -20.66 -4.90 -17.34
C ASP A 13 -21.84 -4.28 -16.55
N LEU A 14 -22.94 -5.02 -16.42
CA LEU A 14 -24.12 -4.71 -15.64
C LEU A 14 -23.96 -5.41 -14.29
N THR A 15 -23.13 -4.81 -13.44
CA THR A 15 -23.51 -4.38 -12.08
C THR A 15 -24.63 -5.19 -11.39
N SER A 16 -24.47 -6.50 -11.19
CA SER A 16 -25.53 -7.28 -10.54
C SER A 16 -25.14 -8.01 -9.26
N LEU A 17 -23.87 -8.02 -8.83
CA LEU A 17 -23.46 -8.62 -7.55
C LEU A 17 -22.33 -7.89 -6.80
N THR A 18 -21.76 -6.83 -7.36
CA THR A 18 -20.65 -6.09 -6.75
C THR A 18 -21.19 -4.96 -5.88
N PHE A 19 -20.87 -4.99 -4.58
CA PHE A 19 -21.12 -3.88 -3.69
C PHE A 19 -20.33 -2.66 -4.17
N GLU A 20 -20.99 -1.59 -4.59
CA GLU A 20 -20.37 -0.32 -4.98
C GLU A 20 -21.07 0.82 -4.25
N GLN A 21 -20.31 1.60 -3.49
CA GLN A 21 -20.87 2.68 -2.68
C GLN A 21 -19.85 3.79 -2.47
N LEU A 22 -20.33 5.03 -2.56
CA LEU A 22 -19.56 6.21 -2.20
C LEU A 22 -19.59 6.42 -0.69
N TYR A 23 -18.42 6.65 -0.12
CA TYR A 23 -18.23 7.02 1.28
C TYR A 23 -17.34 8.25 1.38
N ARG A 24 -17.42 8.95 2.50
CA ARG A 24 -16.47 10.00 2.85
C ARG A 24 -15.30 9.41 3.61
N CYS A 25 -14.08 9.63 3.13
CA CYS A 25 -12.87 9.16 3.80
C CYS A 25 -12.57 10.04 5.02
N ARG A 26 -12.19 9.38 6.12
CA ARG A 26 -11.70 10.04 7.32
C ARG A 26 -10.51 9.27 7.88
N PRO A 27 -9.58 9.95 8.56
CA PRO A 27 -8.50 9.26 9.23
C PRO A 27 -9.04 8.40 10.36
N ILE A 28 -8.46 7.21 10.53
CA ILE A 28 -8.82 6.29 11.62
C ILE A 28 -8.52 6.88 13.01
N SER A 29 -7.59 7.83 13.08
CA SER A 29 -7.23 8.59 14.28
C SER A 29 -8.40 9.34 14.92
N LEU A 30 -9.48 9.62 14.16
CA LEU A 30 -10.68 10.29 14.70
C LEU A 30 -11.59 9.35 15.51
N ILE A 31 -11.60 8.05 15.21
CA ILE A 31 -12.43 7.06 15.92
C ILE A 31 -11.65 6.38 17.04
N LYS A 32 -10.40 5.98 16.77
CA LYS A 32 -9.57 5.30 17.77
C LYS A 32 -8.64 6.31 18.44
N THR A 33 -9.02 6.76 19.63
CA THR A 33 -8.13 7.46 20.57
C THR A 33 -7.16 6.46 21.20
N GLY A 34 -6.08 6.14 20.50
CA GLY A 34 -5.01 5.27 20.97
C GLY A 34 -4.05 4.92 19.84
N ASP A 35 -2.93 4.28 20.16
CA ASP A 35 -1.96 3.64 19.24
C ASP A 35 -2.60 2.53 18.41
N ALA A 36 -3.74 2.79 17.77
CA ALA A 36 -4.28 1.93 16.76
C ALA A 36 -3.26 1.97 15.62
N ASP A 37 -2.57 0.86 15.44
CA ASP A 37 -1.62 0.62 14.37
C ASP A 37 -2.18 1.22 13.06
N ASP A 38 -1.69 2.40 12.67
CA ASP A 38 -1.79 2.93 11.29
C ASP A 38 -1.01 2.00 10.32
N ASP A 39 -0.34 0.99 10.89
CA ASP A 39 0.42 -0.05 10.22
C ASP A 39 -0.54 -1.14 9.68
N GLY A 40 -1.15 -0.86 8.54
CA GLY A 40 -1.99 -1.81 7.81
C GLY A 40 -2.81 -1.15 6.70
N ASN A 41 -3.62 -1.95 6.01
CA ASN A 41 -4.57 -1.46 4.98
C ASN A 41 -6.01 -1.89 5.29
N ARG A 42 -6.36 -1.91 6.58
CA ARG A 42 -7.70 -2.25 7.04
C ARG A 42 -8.51 -0.99 7.33
N ILE A 43 -9.67 -0.89 6.72
CA ILE A 43 -10.58 0.24 6.90
C ILE A 43 -11.74 -0.12 7.84
N ILE A 44 -12.33 0.90 8.45
CA ILE A 44 -13.55 0.77 9.24
C ILE A 44 -14.71 1.35 8.43
N MET A 45 -15.79 0.58 8.34
CA MET A 45 -16.97 0.94 7.55
C MET A 45 -18.24 0.97 8.44
N PRO A 46 -19.36 1.52 7.97
CA PRO A 46 -20.59 1.53 8.75
C PRO A 46 -21.31 0.18 8.68
N GLN A 47 -22.10 -0.15 9.70
CA GLN A 47 -22.89 -1.39 9.73
C GLN A 47 -23.84 -1.53 8.54
N SER A 48 -24.37 -0.40 8.06
CA SER A 48 -25.21 -0.35 6.85
C SER A 48 -24.49 -0.89 5.60
N ALA A 49 -23.15 -0.85 5.56
CA ALA A 49 -22.38 -1.52 4.52
C ALA A 49 -22.47 -3.04 4.68
N LEU A 50 -22.23 -3.57 5.88
CA LEU A 50 -22.32 -5.00 6.17
C LEU A 50 -23.71 -5.56 5.85
N ASP A 51 -24.79 -4.84 6.19
CA ASP A 51 -26.15 -5.25 5.84
C ASP A 51 -26.33 -5.44 4.32
N ARG A 52 -25.77 -4.54 3.52
CA ARG A 52 -25.81 -4.63 2.04
C ARG A 52 -24.91 -5.75 1.51
N LEU A 53 -23.75 -5.96 2.14
CA LEU A 53 -22.88 -7.09 1.82
C LEU A 53 -23.49 -8.44 2.24
N GLY A 54 -24.27 -8.48 3.32
CA GLY A 54 -24.83 -9.70 3.92
C GLY A 54 -25.82 -10.45 3.03
N TYR A 55 -26.43 -9.75 2.07
CA TYR A 55 -27.25 -10.37 1.03
C TYR A 55 -26.42 -11.09 -0.04
N VAL A 56 -25.14 -10.76 -0.17
CA VAL A 56 -24.21 -11.32 -1.15
C VAL A 56 -23.22 -12.22 -0.40
N HIS A 57 -23.52 -13.53 -0.35
CA HIS A 57 -22.72 -14.59 0.28
C HIS A 57 -21.27 -14.15 0.62
N ILE A 58 -21.02 -13.84 1.89
CA ILE A 58 -19.75 -13.27 2.30
C ILE A 58 -18.81 -14.41 2.69
N GLU A 59 -17.82 -14.67 1.83
CA GLU A 59 -16.64 -15.45 2.18
C GLU A 59 -15.53 -14.50 2.65
N TYR A 60 -14.90 -14.85 3.76
CA TYR A 60 -13.71 -14.15 4.24
C TYR A 60 -12.47 -14.60 3.46
N PRO A 61 -11.50 -13.70 3.23
CA PRO A 61 -11.44 -12.30 3.65
C PRO A 61 -12.18 -11.33 2.73
N MET A 62 -12.86 -10.34 3.31
CA MET A 62 -13.54 -9.27 2.56
C MET A 62 -12.53 -8.25 2.06
N GLN A 63 -12.47 -8.07 0.75
CA GLN A 63 -11.55 -7.15 0.08
C GLN A 63 -12.35 -6.10 -0.68
N PHE A 64 -11.82 -4.89 -0.69
CA PHE A 64 -12.44 -3.74 -1.33
C PHE A 64 -11.41 -2.98 -2.13
N GLN A 65 -11.83 -2.52 -3.30
CA GLN A 65 -11.14 -1.52 -4.08
C GLN A 65 -11.64 -0.15 -3.63
N ILE A 66 -10.72 0.72 -3.25
CA ILE A 66 -10.98 2.14 -3.03
C ILE A 66 -10.50 2.87 -4.26
N GLN A 67 -11.35 3.71 -4.83
CA GLN A 67 -10.98 4.61 -5.89
C GLN A 67 -11.24 6.05 -5.46
N ASN A 68 -10.21 6.89 -5.59
CA ASN A 68 -10.40 8.32 -5.46
C ASN A 68 -11.11 8.85 -6.71
N VAL A 69 -12.22 9.57 -6.52
CA VAL A 69 -12.99 10.14 -7.63
C VAL A 69 -12.25 11.34 -8.27
N SER A 70 -11.39 12.01 -7.50
CA SER A 70 -10.64 13.20 -7.91
C SER A 70 -9.36 12.86 -8.69
N THR A 71 -8.53 11.95 -8.17
CA THR A 71 -7.25 11.55 -8.80
C THR A 71 -7.40 10.36 -9.74
N LEU A 72 -8.52 9.65 -9.69
CA LEU A 72 -8.77 8.36 -10.36
C LEU A 72 -7.83 7.24 -9.91
N GLU A 73 -7.01 7.47 -8.88
CA GLU A 73 -6.14 6.46 -8.30
C GLU A 73 -6.96 5.39 -7.58
N THR A 74 -6.48 4.15 -7.69
CA THR A 74 -7.14 2.98 -7.12
C THR A 74 -6.18 2.26 -6.18
N SER A 75 -6.64 1.96 -4.98
CA SER A 75 -5.94 1.14 -4.00
C SER A 75 -6.86 0.02 -3.52
N TYR A 76 -6.29 -0.94 -2.82
CA TYR A 76 -6.99 -2.12 -2.32
C TYR A 76 -6.80 -2.28 -0.83
N CYS A 77 -7.89 -2.55 -0.14
CA CYS A 77 -7.94 -2.60 1.31
C CYS A 77 -8.85 -3.73 1.80
N GLY A 78 -8.61 -4.17 3.03
CA GLY A 78 -9.54 -5.04 3.74
C GLY A 78 -10.44 -4.25 4.69
N VAL A 79 -11.48 -4.89 5.22
CA VAL A 79 -12.26 -4.31 6.32
C VAL A 79 -11.79 -4.87 7.66
N LEU A 80 -11.55 -3.97 8.62
CA LEU A 80 -11.28 -4.32 10.01
C LEU A 80 -12.59 -4.63 10.74
N GLU A 81 -13.46 -3.63 10.84
CA GLU A 81 -14.68 -3.64 11.65
C GLU A 81 -15.76 -2.76 11.02
N PHE A 82 -17.01 -3.04 11.36
CA PHE A 82 -18.16 -2.25 10.93
C PHE A 82 -18.68 -1.38 12.09
N VAL A 83 -17.95 -0.34 12.46
CA VAL A 83 -18.28 0.57 13.59
C VAL A 83 -18.26 2.05 13.21
N ALA A 84 -18.07 2.39 11.93
CA ALA A 84 -18.06 3.78 11.49
C ALA A 84 -19.47 4.39 11.45
N ASP A 85 -19.53 5.72 11.48
CA ASP A 85 -20.75 6.48 11.25
C ASP A 85 -21.29 6.27 9.83
N GLU A 86 -22.62 6.32 9.66
CA GLU A 86 -23.25 6.12 8.35
C GLU A 86 -22.76 7.14 7.32
N GLY A 87 -22.29 6.63 6.17
CA GLY A 87 -21.75 7.45 5.09
C GLY A 87 -20.26 7.81 5.22
N PHE A 88 -19.59 7.37 6.29
CA PHE A 88 -18.16 7.59 6.51
C PHE A 88 -17.37 6.28 6.49
N ALA A 89 -16.18 6.31 5.90
CA ALA A 89 -15.22 5.21 5.91
C ALA A 89 -13.92 5.72 6.54
N HIS A 90 -13.47 5.04 7.59
CA HIS A 90 -12.22 5.41 8.25
C HIS A 90 -11.08 4.56 7.71
N MET A 91 -10.02 5.21 7.25
CA MET A 91 -8.88 4.56 6.66
C MET A 91 -7.57 5.06 7.28
N PRO A 92 -6.48 4.29 7.18
CA PRO A 92 -5.16 4.72 7.63
C PRO A 92 -4.72 5.98 6.88
N THR A 93 -3.99 6.86 7.57
CA THR A 93 -3.51 8.12 6.97
C THR A 93 -2.60 7.88 5.77
N ARG A 94 -1.78 6.83 5.83
CA ARG A 94 -0.90 6.39 4.73
C ARG A 94 -1.66 6.06 3.45
N MET A 95 -2.84 5.45 3.58
CA MET A 95 -3.70 5.13 2.45
C MET A 95 -4.32 6.39 1.84
N MET A 96 -4.67 7.38 2.68
CA MET A 96 -5.13 8.68 2.21
C MET A 96 -4.03 9.42 1.47
N ASP A 97 -2.81 9.44 2.01
CA ASP A 97 -1.64 10.05 1.35
C ASP A 97 -1.34 9.40 0.00
N HIS A 98 -1.40 8.06 -0.08
CA HIS A 98 -1.17 7.32 -1.32
C HIS A 98 -2.22 7.60 -2.40
N LEU A 99 -3.48 7.77 -2.00
CA LEU A 99 -4.58 8.10 -2.91
C LEU A 99 -4.74 9.61 -3.16
N GLY A 100 -3.95 10.46 -2.49
CA GLY A 100 -4.10 11.92 -2.52
C GLY A 100 -5.46 12.40 -2.03
N LEU A 101 -5.98 11.79 -0.95
CA LEU A 101 -7.28 12.11 -0.36
C LEU A 101 -7.12 13.03 0.86
N GLU A 102 -8.02 14.01 0.97
CA GLU A 102 -8.16 14.83 2.18
C GLU A 102 -9.29 14.32 3.08
N GLU A 103 -9.42 14.90 4.28
CA GLU A 103 -10.52 14.56 5.18
C GLU A 103 -11.88 14.96 4.56
N ASP A 104 -12.89 14.09 4.71
CA ASP A 104 -14.24 14.25 4.14
C ASP A 104 -14.34 14.16 2.61
N ASP A 105 -13.26 13.81 1.90
CA ASP A 105 -13.28 13.55 0.46
C ASP A 105 -14.12 12.33 0.08
N LEU A 106 -14.64 12.34 -1.15
CA LEU A 106 -15.46 11.24 -1.67
C LEU A 106 -14.60 10.15 -2.28
N VAL A 107 -14.74 8.94 -1.74
CA VAL A 107 -14.13 7.72 -2.26
C VAL A 107 -15.18 6.73 -2.72
N LEU A 108 -14.89 6.05 -3.81
CA LEU A 108 -15.70 4.98 -4.35
C LEU A 108 -15.17 3.65 -3.83
N LEU A 109 -15.95 2.98 -3.00
CA LEU A 109 -15.64 1.66 -2.48
C LEU A 109 -16.39 0.61 -3.29
N ARG A 110 -15.64 -0.32 -3.88
CA ARG A 110 -16.17 -1.50 -4.56
C ARG A 110 -15.70 -2.78 -3.89
N ARG A 111 -16.59 -3.74 -3.67
CA ARG A 111 -16.18 -5.10 -3.29
C ARG A 111 -15.46 -5.72 -4.48
N THR A 112 -14.28 -6.26 -4.22
CA THR A 112 -13.46 -6.96 -5.21
C THR A 112 -12.89 -8.23 -4.59
N SER A 113 -12.38 -9.13 -5.42
CA SER A 113 -11.66 -10.32 -4.97
C SER A 113 -10.33 -10.40 -5.71
N LEU A 114 -9.24 -10.26 -4.98
CA LEU A 114 -7.89 -10.34 -5.52
C LEU A 114 -7.37 -11.77 -5.46
N PRO A 115 -6.53 -12.16 -6.43
CA PRO A 115 -5.83 -13.43 -6.37
C PRO A 115 -4.86 -13.45 -5.19
N LYS A 116 -4.57 -14.65 -4.69
CA LYS A 116 -3.57 -14.87 -3.64
C LYS A 116 -2.18 -14.50 -4.14
N ALA A 117 -1.41 -13.80 -3.31
CA ALA A 117 -0.05 -13.41 -3.60
C ALA A 117 0.86 -14.64 -3.70
N THR A 118 1.49 -14.84 -4.85
CA THR A 118 2.50 -15.89 -5.01
C THR A 118 3.91 -15.36 -4.82
N PHE A 119 4.15 -14.12 -5.23
CA PHE A 119 5.44 -13.47 -5.17
C PHE A 119 5.26 -11.97 -4.94
N VAL A 120 6.08 -11.40 -4.06
CA VAL A 120 6.10 -9.98 -3.73
C VAL A 120 7.54 -9.50 -3.67
N LYS A 121 7.84 -8.44 -4.41
CA LYS A 121 9.13 -7.78 -4.40
C LYS A 121 9.05 -6.51 -3.56
N LEU A 122 9.85 -6.45 -2.50
CA LEU A 122 9.88 -5.34 -1.57
C LEU A 122 11.22 -4.61 -1.65
N GLN A 123 11.18 -3.29 -1.60
CA GLN A 123 12.36 -2.44 -1.56
C GLN A 123 12.38 -1.63 -0.26
N PRO A 124 13.26 -1.96 0.70
CA PRO A 124 13.37 -1.19 1.94
C PRO A 124 13.90 0.22 1.65
N HIS A 125 13.38 1.24 2.35
CA HIS A 125 13.90 2.60 2.20
C HIS A 125 15.28 2.73 2.82
N THR A 126 15.46 2.19 4.03
CA THR A 126 16.69 2.30 4.82
C THR A 126 17.42 0.97 4.97
N ALA A 127 18.75 1.04 5.02
CA ALA A 127 19.59 -0.14 5.31
C ALA A 127 19.41 -0.65 6.75
N ASP A 128 18.79 0.13 7.65
CA ASP A 128 18.45 -0.33 9.00
C ASP A 128 17.55 -1.58 8.99
N PHE A 129 16.75 -1.79 7.93
CA PHE A 129 15.97 -3.02 7.79
C PHE A 129 16.87 -4.25 7.56
N LEU A 130 18.03 -4.08 6.91
CA LEU A 130 19.01 -5.16 6.71
C LEU A 130 19.74 -5.52 8.01
N ALA A 131 19.73 -4.63 9.00
CA ALA A 131 20.34 -4.87 10.32
C ALA A 131 19.41 -5.63 11.28
N VAL A 132 18.16 -5.88 10.88
CA VAL A 132 17.20 -6.68 11.64
C VAL A 132 17.65 -8.14 11.67
N SER A 133 17.60 -8.76 12.85
CA SER A 133 18.03 -10.16 13.03
C SER A 133 17.15 -11.15 12.27
N ASP A 134 15.84 -10.91 12.24
CA ASP A 134 14.84 -11.81 11.66
C ASP A 134 13.82 -11.06 10.77
N PRO A 135 14.24 -10.52 9.60
CA PRO A 135 13.37 -9.72 8.73
C PRO A 135 12.18 -10.52 8.17
N ARG A 136 12.33 -11.85 8.01
CA ARG A 136 11.23 -12.73 7.57
C ARG A 136 10.09 -12.77 8.58
N HIS A 137 10.42 -12.96 9.86
CA HIS A 137 9.41 -13.05 10.91
C HIS A 137 8.70 -11.70 11.14
N LEU A 138 9.47 -10.62 11.06
CA LEU A 138 8.93 -9.26 11.13
C LEU A 138 7.93 -8.99 10.01
N LEU A 139 8.25 -9.41 8.78
CA LEU A 139 7.34 -9.31 7.64
C LEU A 139 6.12 -10.21 7.79
N GLU A 140 6.26 -11.45 8.25
CA GLU A 140 5.11 -12.33 8.52
C GLU A 140 4.14 -11.71 9.53
N CYS A 141 4.68 -11.10 10.59
CA CYS A 141 3.89 -10.38 11.58
C CYS A 141 3.19 -9.16 10.97
N SER A 142 3.90 -8.38 10.16
CA SER A 142 3.35 -7.17 9.55
C SER A 142 2.33 -7.50 8.44
N PHE A 143 2.61 -8.46 7.57
CA PHE A 143 1.69 -8.92 6.52
C PHE A 143 0.42 -9.52 7.06
N ARG A 144 0.39 -9.99 8.32
CA ARG A 144 -0.88 -10.35 8.96
C ARG A 144 -1.82 -9.13 9.07
N ASN A 145 -1.29 -7.92 9.24
CA ASN A 145 -2.08 -6.69 9.30
C ASN A 145 -2.51 -6.21 7.90
N TYR A 146 -1.73 -6.53 6.86
CA TYR A 146 -2.07 -6.22 5.47
C TYR A 146 -2.94 -7.30 4.82
N VAL A 147 -4.13 -6.92 4.40
CA VAL A 147 -5.09 -7.79 3.71
C VAL A 147 -4.74 -7.89 2.22
N CYS A 148 -4.48 -6.75 1.62
CA CYS A 148 -4.10 -6.60 0.22
C CYS A 148 -2.73 -5.91 0.11
N LEU A 149 -2.02 -6.12 -0.99
CA LEU A 149 -0.85 -5.33 -1.38
C LEU A 149 -1.01 -4.90 -2.82
N THR A 150 -0.67 -3.65 -3.10
CA THR A 150 -0.66 -3.09 -4.45
C THR A 150 0.77 -2.76 -4.86
N ALA A 151 1.16 -3.08 -6.09
CA ALA A 151 2.43 -2.65 -6.65
C ALA A 151 2.47 -1.11 -6.74
N GLY A 152 3.57 -0.52 -6.28
CA GLY A 152 3.75 0.92 -6.14
C GLY A 152 3.29 1.51 -4.81
N GLU A 153 2.77 0.70 -3.88
CA GLU A 153 2.39 1.14 -2.54
C GLU A 153 3.55 1.02 -1.55
N THR A 154 3.64 1.93 -0.57
CA THR A 154 4.62 1.85 0.52
C THR A 154 3.97 1.24 1.76
N ILE A 155 4.47 0.10 2.21
CA ILE A 155 4.07 -0.52 3.47
C ILE A 155 4.96 -0.05 4.63
N THR A 156 4.36 0.08 5.81
CA THR A 156 5.06 0.36 7.06
C THR A 156 5.12 -0.91 7.90
N VAL A 157 6.31 -1.22 8.39
CA VAL A 157 6.62 -2.38 9.22
C VAL A 157 7.19 -1.90 10.55
N THR A 158 6.58 -2.30 11.65
CA THR A 158 6.96 -1.84 12.99
C THR A 158 7.66 -2.96 13.75
N GLU A 159 8.89 -2.72 14.21
CA GLU A 159 9.65 -3.60 15.11
C GLU A 159 9.86 -2.90 16.45
N GLY A 160 9.05 -3.25 17.46
CA GLY A 160 9.08 -2.59 18.76
C GLY A 160 8.71 -1.10 18.63
N GLU A 161 9.69 -0.21 18.85
CA GLU A 161 9.50 1.24 18.71
C GLU A 161 9.99 1.79 17.35
N ARG A 162 10.59 0.95 16.50
CA ARG A 162 11.15 1.38 15.20
C ARG A 162 10.15 1.10 14.08
N LYS A 163 9.96 2.08 13.21
CA LYS A 163 9.15 1.96 11.99
C LYS A 163 10.05 1.93 10.77
N TYR A 164 9.84 0.94 9.91
CA TYR A 164 10.53 0.72 8.65
C TYR A 164 9.55 0.90 7.50
N TYR A 165 9.98 1.58 6.45
CA TYR A 165 9.18 1.76 5.23
C TYR A 165 9.75 0.88 4.12
N LEU A 166 8.87 0.13 3.46
CA LEU A 166 9.23 -0.69 2.31
C LEU A 166 8.27 -0.39 1.15
N ASP A 167 8.82 -0.16 -0.03
CA ASP A 167 8.03 -0.01 -1.24
C ASP A 167 7.77 -1.37 -1.87
N VAL A 168 6.53 -1.60 -2.27
CA VAL A 168 6.13 -2.77 -3.05
C VAL A 168 6.48 -2.48 -4.51
N VAL A 169 7.53 -3.12 -5.02
CA VAL A 169 8.01 -2.91 -6.40
C VAL A 169 7.17 -3.71 -7.39
N GLU A 170 6.90 -4.97 -7.07
CA GLU A 170 6.17 -5.89 -7.96
C GLU A 170 5.41 -6.92 -7.14
N THR A 171 4.23 -7.30 -7.60
CA THR A 171 3.37 -8.33 -7.03
C THR A 171 2.92 -9.28 -8.14
N ARG A 172 2.76 -10.57 -7.81
CA ARG A 172 2.26 -11.59 -8.74
C ARG A 172 1.19 -12.44 -8.09
N PRO A 173 0.14 -12.86 -8.85
CA PRO A 173 0.02 -12.81 -10.31
C PRO A 173 -0.57 -11.50 -10.91
N ALA A 174 -0.99 -10.55 -10.08
CA ALA A 174 -1.56 -9.27 -10.51
C ALA A 174 -0.92 -8.12 -9.73
N ASP A 175 -1.12 -6.88 -10.19
CA ASP A 175 -0.59 -5.69 -9.50
C ASP A 175 -1.18 -5.53 -8.09
N ALA A 176 -2.41 -6.02 -7.87
CA ALA A 176 -3.03 -6.10 -6.56
C ALA A 176 -3.26 -7.55 -6.16
N VAL A 177 -2.76 -7.94 -4.98
CA VAL A 177 -2.82 -9.31 -4.48
C VAL A 177 -3.29 -9.35 -3.03
N CYS A 178 -3.88 -10.49 -2.65
CA CYS A 178 -4.25 -10.77 -1.27
C CYS A 178 -3.17 -11.59 -0.56
N THR A 179 -2.71 -11.13 0.59
CA THR A 179 -1.64 -11.76 1.39
C THR A 179 -2.16 -12.59 2.57
N ILE A 180 -3.47 -12.65 2.76
CA ILE A 180 -4.07 -13.41 3.87
C ILE A 180 -3.87 -14.91 3.67
N GLU A 181 -3.39 -15.58 4.72
CA GLU A 181 -3.25 -17.04 4.80
C GLU A 181 -2.54 -17.64 3.57
N THR A 182 -1.53 -16.94 3.06
CA THR A 182 -0.81 -17.36 1.86
C THR A 182 0.69 -17.27 2.10
N ASP A 183 1.40 -18.36 1.78
CA ASP A 183 2.85 -18.39 1.69
C ASP A 183 3.29 -17.70 0.39
N CYS A 184 3.58 -16.41 0.47
CA CYS A 184 4.12 -15.64 -0.65
C CYS A 184 5.66 -15.63 -0.61
N GLU A 185 6.29 -15.78 -1.77
CA GLU A 185 7.74 -15.60 -1.87
C GLU A 185 8.07 -14.10 -1.81
N VAL A 186 8.91 -13.71 -0.86
CA VAL A 186 9.34 -12.32 -0.69
C VAL A 186 10.78 -12.16 -1.16
N GLU A 187 10.99 -11.28 -2.13
CA GLU A 187 12.32 -10.87 -2.61
C GLU A 187 12.63 -9.43 -2.22
N PHE A 188 13.86 -9.17 -1.81
CA PHE A 188 14.31 -7.84 -1.39
C PHE A 188 15.17 -7.20 -2.47
N GLU A 189 14.83 -5.97 -2.85
CA GLU A 189 15.66 -5.12 -3.69
C GLU A 189 16.66 -4.29 -2.89
N GLN A 190 17.62 -3.68 -3.59
CA GLN A 190 18.58 -2.77 -2.97
C GLN A 190 17.86 -1.55 -2.38
N PRO A 191 18.22 -1.10 -1.16
CA PRO A 191 17.50 -0.02 -0.51
C PRO A 191 17.62 1.31 -1.26
N LEU A 192 16.56 2.13 -1.19
CA LEU A 192 16.53 3.46 -1.82
C LEU A 192 17.59 4.43 -1.25
N ASP A 193 18.02 4.24 0.02
CA ASP A 193 19.14 5.00 0.62
C ASP A 193 20.54 4.54 0.11
N TYR A 194 20.63 3.76 -0.99
CA TYR A 194 21.91 3.53 -1.63
C TYR A 194 22.46 4.84 -2.22
N LYS A 195 23.20 5.58 -1.41
CA LYS A 195 24.14 6.60 -1.90
C LYS A 195 25.37 5.87 -2.41
N GLU A 196 25.56 5.89 -3.72
CA GLU A 196 26.84 5.55 -4.35
C GLU A 196 27.94 6.32 -3.60
N PRO A 197 28.96 5.65 -3.02
CA PRO A 197 30.01 6.36 -2.31
C PRO A 197 30.69 7.28 -3.32
N VAL A 198 30.58 8.59 -3.10
CA VAL A 198 31.30 9.57 -3.91
C VAL A 198 32.77 9.16 -3.86
N PRO A 199 33.42 8.82 -4.98
CA PRO A 199 34.82 8.45 -4.95
C PRO A 199 35.59 9.59 -4.28
N GLU A 200 36.24 9.31 -3.14
CA GLU A 200 37.12 10.28 -2.50
C GLU A 200 38.23 10.63 -3.50
N ILE A 201 38.07 11.77 -4.18
CA ILE A 201 39.13 12.36 -4.99
C ILE A 201 40.17 12.87 -4.00
N THR A 202 41.08 12.00 -3.56
CA THR A 202 42.30 12.39 -2.87
C THR A 202 43.18 13.12 -3.87
N TRP A 203 42.92 14.41 -4.08
CA TRP A 203 43.89 15.28 -4.71
C TRP A 203 45.11 15.34 -3.78
N ARG A 204 46.19 14.66 -4.13
CA ARG A 204 47.51 15.07 -3.65
C ARG A 204 47.85 16.37 -4.37
N MET A 205 47.55 17.51 -3.75
CA MET A 205 48.06 18.80 -4.23
C MET A 205 49.59 18.74 -4.21
N ARG A 206 50.20 18.53 -5.37
CA ARG A 206 51.55 19.04 -5.64
C ARG A 206 51.40 20.55 -5.66
N ALA A 207 51.86 21.21 -4.59
CA ALA A 207 52.09 22.65 -4.62
C ALA A 207 53.07 22.94 -5.76
N LEU A 208 52.55 23.46 -6.89
CA LEU A 208 53.37 24.11 -7.90
C LEU A 208 53.66 25.51 -7.37
N ASN A 209 54.92 25.73 -7.01
CA ASN A 209 55.49 27.01 -6.60
C ASN A 209 55.06 28.12 -7.56
N LEU A 210 54.47 29.17 -7.00
CA LEU A 210 53.99 30.36 -7.71
C LEU A 210 55.02 31.51 -7.63
N ASP A 211 56.32 31.18 -7.68
CA ASP A 211 57.44 32.13 -7.53
C ASP A 211 58.34 32.22 -8.77
N ALA A 212 57.75 32.11 -9.96
CA ALA A 212 58.50 32.36 -11.19
C ALA A 212 57.55 32.95 -12.22
N PHE A 213 57.40 34.28 -12.23
CA PHE A 213 57.22 35.13 -13.41
C PHE A 213 56.97 36.58 -12.94
N ALA A 214 57.96 37.14 -12.26
CA ALA A 214 58.06 38.58 -12.06
C ALA A 214 59.54 38.96 -12.02
N ASP A 215 60.29 38.61 -13.06
CA ASP A 215 61.56 39.28 -13.33
C ASP A 215 62.06 39.02 -14.76
N PHE A 216 62.45 40.13 -15.39
CA PHE A 216 63.17 40.35 -16.65
C PHE A 216 62.39 40.48 -17.97
N PRO A 217 62.84 41.39 -18.85
CA PRO A 217 63.23 42.80 -18.62
C PRO A 217 62.42 43.81 -19.46
#